data_AF-A0A939RDC2-F1
#
_entry.id   AF-A0A939RDC2-F1
#
_cell.length_a   1.000
_cell.length_b   1.000
_cell.length_c   1.000
_cell.angle_alpha   90.00
_cell.angle_beta   90.00
_cell.angle_gamma   90.00
#
_symmetry.space_group_name_H-M   'P 1'
#
loop_
_entity.id
_entity.type
_entity.pdbx_description
1 polymer ?
#
loop_
_entity_poly.entity_id
_entity_poly.type
_entity_poly.pdbx_seq_one_letter_code
_entity_poly.pdbx_strand_id
1 'polypeptide(L)'
;MSVAQQIDQFFQSTGQSVFIEAEAKESRILSFIRDYNSKYSLNLRISDEGIISLGEDANKWGLELRCYFIDRTGIPAGVQVTSNRAYRAEYPYRFNDVDVIQELFDLGYRIGLN
;
A
#
# COMPACT_ATOMS: atom_id res chain seq x y z
N MET A 1 -10.46 -13.52 -12.56
CA MET A 1 -9.19 -13.09 -11.93
C MET A 1 -9.38 -11.65 -11.50
N SER A 2 -9.24 -11.33 -10.22
CA SER A 2 -9.39 -9.94 -9.74
C SER A 2 -8.24 -9.06 -10.27
N VAL A 3 -8.39 -7.73 -10.15
CA VAL A 3 -7.33 -6.78 -10.52
C VAL A 3 -6.09 -7.04 -9.66
N ALA A 4 -6.26 -7.29 -8.36
CA ALA A 4 -5.16 -7.60 -7.45
C ALA A 4 -4.41 -8.88 -7.85
N GLN A 5 -5.10 -9.94 -8.28
CA GLN A 5 -4.47 -11.16 -8.78
C GLN A 5 -3.63 -10.93 -10.05
N GLN A 6 -4.09 -10.06 -10.95
CA GLN A 6 -3.33 -9.70 -12.15
C GLN A 6 -2.09 -8.86 -11.78
N ILE A 7 -2.22 -7.97 -10.78
CA ILE A 7 -1.12 -7.16 -10.28
C ILE A 7 -0.08 -8.03 -9.56
N ASP A 8 -0.50 -9.00 -8.75
CA ASP A 8 0.37 -9.99 -8.12
C ASP A 8 1.19 -10.76 -9.17
N GLN A 9 0.54 -11.30 -10.21
CA GLN A 9 1.23 -11.94 -11.33
C GLN A 9 2.23 -11.00 -12.02
N PHE A 10 1.84 -9.75 -12.23
CA PHE A 10 2.72 -8.74 -12.80
C PHE A 10 3.97 -8.54 -11.95
N PHE A 11 3.82 -8.29 -10.63
CA PHE A 11 4.94 -8.11 -9.71
C PHE A 11 5.83 -9.35 -9.61
N GLN A 12 5.27 -10.55 -9.57
CA GLN A 12 6.03 -11.80 -9.59
C GLN A 12 6.81 -11.97 -10.90
N SER A 13 6.20 -11.63 -12.04
CA SER A 13 6.82 -11.80 -13.37
C SER A 13 8.01 -10.86 -13.60
N THR A 14 7.95 -9.63 -13.06
CA THR A 14 9.04 -8.67 -13.19
C THR A 14 10.08 -8.80 -12.08
N GLY A 15 9.74 -9.43 -10.95
CA GLY A 15 10.60 -9.54 -9.77
C GLY A 15 10.95 -8.19 -9.15
N GLN A 16 10.16 -7.15 -9.43
CA GLN A 16 10.41 -5.80 -8.92
C GLN A 16 10.07 -5.73 -7.43
N SER A 17 10.83 -4.93 -6.68
CA SER A 17 10.45 -4.62 -5.31
C SER A 17 9.19 -3.77 -5.30
N VAL A 18 8.37 -3.96 -4.27
CA VAL A 18 7.11 -3.23 -4.08
C VAL A 18 7.07 -2.71 -2.66
N PHE A 19 6.61 -1.48 -2.48
CA PHE A 19 6.48 -0.88 -1.16
C PHE A 19 5.05 -0.43 -0.92
N ILE A 20 4.44 -0.83 0.19
CA ILE A 20 3.07 -0.43 0.54
C ILE A 20 3.08 0.45 1.78
N GLU A 21 2.40 1.59 1.72
CA GLU A 21 2.20 2.46 2.87
C GLU A 21 0.73 2.64 3.22
N ALA A 22 0.48 2.97 4.49
CA ALA A 22 -0.80 3.41 5.01
C ALA A 22 -0.66 4.78 5.67
N GLU A 23 -1.52 5.71 5.28
CA GLU A 23 -1.55 7.08 5.80
C GLU A 23 -2.95 7.44 6.29
N ALA A 24 -3.06 7.90 7.54
CA ALA A 24 -4.27 8.46 8.09
C ALA A 24 -3.97 9.33 9.33
N LYS A 25 -5.01 9.89 9.94
CA LYS A 25 -4.92 10.43 11.31
C LYS A 25 -4.56 9.32 12.30
N GLU A 26 -3.88 9.67 13.38
CA GLU A 26 -3.39 8.74 14.40
C GLU A 26 -4.45 7.75 14.89
N SER A 27 -5.62 8.23 15.30
CA SER A 27 -6.75 7.41 15.75
C SER A 27 -7.20 6.37 14.71
N ARG A 28 -7.17 6.76 13.43
CA ARG A 28 -7.53 5.88 12.31
C ARG A 28 -6.41 4.89 11.99
N ILE A 29 -5.14 5.31 12.06
CA ILE A 29 -3.97 4.43 11.91
C ILE A 29 -3.95 3.39 13.02
N LEU A 30 -4.17 3.76 14.27
CA LEU A 30 -4.21 2.82 15.40
C LEU A 30 -5.33 1.78 15.23
N SER A 31 -6.50 2.22 14.76
CA SER A 31 -7.60 1.31 14.43
C SER A 31 -7.22 0.36 13.29
N PHE A 32 -6.64 0.89 12.20
CA PHE A 32 -6.15 0.10 11.07
C PHE A 32 -5.11 -0.93 11.51
N ILE A 33 -4.08 -0.54 12.28
CA ILE A 33 -3.02 -1.43 12.76
C ILE A 33 -3.61 -2.57 13.58
N ARG A 34 -4.54 -2.28 14.50
CA ARG A 34 -5.18 -3.30 15.33
C ARG A 34 -5.91 -4.33 14.46
N ASP A 35 -6.72 -3.86 13.52
CA ASP A 35 -7.53 -4.72 12.67
C ASP A 35 -6.64 -5.52 11.69
N TYR A 36 -5.59 -4.88 11.16
CA TYR A 36 -4.57 -5.47 10.29
C TYR A 36 -3.79 -6.58 10.99
N ASN A 37 -3.27 -6.31 12.20
CA ASN A 37 -2.54 -7.30 13.00
C ASN A 37 -3.42 -8.48 13.39
N SER A 38 -4.69 -8.21 13.74
CA SER A 38 -5.66 -9.25 14.05
C SER A 38 -5.94 -10.15 12.83
N LYS A 39 -6.21 -9.54 11.66
CA LYS A 39 -6.54 -10.28 10.43
C LYS A 39 -5.37 -11.12 9.92
N TYR A 40 -4.15 -10.57 9.94
CA TYR A 40 -2.98 -11.20 9.32
C TYR A 40 -2.00 -11.84 10.31
N SER A 41 -2.31 -11.82 11.61
CA SER A 41 -1.45 -12.35 12.68
C SER A 41 -0.04 -11.72 12.69
N LEU A 42 0.01 -10.39 12.66
CA LEU A 42 1.24 -9.59 12.59
C LEU A 42 1.42 -8.72 13.84
N ASN A 43 2.56 -8.03 13.93
CA ASN A 43 2.88 -7.07 14.98
C ASN A 43 3.34 -5.74 14.41
N LEU A 44 2.58 -5.20 13.45
CA LEU A 44 2.76 -3.86 12.89
C LEU A 44 2.57 -2.82 14.00
N ARG A 45 3.44 -1.82 14.03
CA ARG A 45 3.44 -0.72 15.00
C ARG A 45 3.34 0.61 14.28
N ILE A 46 2.89 1.63 14.99
CA ILE A 46 2.75 2.97 14.43
C ILE A 46 4.08 3.60 14.00
N SER A 47 5.20 3.14 14.58
CA SER A 47 6.55 3.56 14.23
C SER A 47 7.16 2.78 13.06
N ASP A 48 6.48 1.74 12.57
CA ASP A 48 7.05 0.88 11.55
C ASP A 48 7.06 1.58 10.18
N GLU A 49 8.01 1.15 9.35
CA GLU A 49 8.16 1.69 8.01
C GLU A 49 6.90 1.41 7.18
N GLY A 50 6.40 2.45 6.49
CA GLY A 50 5.15 2.37 5.73
C GLY A 50 3.92 2.81 6.52
N ILE A 51 4.07 3.23 7.78
CA ILE A 51 3.00 3.91 8.52
C ILE A 51 3.27 5.41 8.55
N ILE A 52 2.30 6.18 8.06
CA ILE A 52 2.29 7.64 8.15
C ILE A 52 1.12 8.05 9.03
N SER A 53 1.44 8.39 10.28
CA SER A 53 0.47 8.93 11.24
C SER A 53 0.47 10.46 11.18
N LEU A 54 -0.67 11.04 10.82
CA LEU A 54 -0.90 12.48 10.84
C LEU A 54 -1.54 12.90 12.16
N GLY A 55 -1.27 14.14 12.58
CA GLY A 55 -1.95 14.74 13.72
C GLY A 55 -3.47 14.77 13.54
N GLU A 56 -4.22 14.73 14.65
CA GLU A 56 -5.69 14.70 14.63
C GLU A 56 -6.32 15.97 14.02
N ASP A 57 -5.58 17.07 14.01
CA ASP A 57 -5.92 18.35 13.40
C ASP A 57 -5.63 18.43 11.89
N ALA A 58 -4.98 17.42 11.31
CA ALA A 58 -4.69 17.39 9.88
C ALA A 58 -5.98 17.39 9.03
N ASN A 59 -5.93 18.02 7.86
CA ASN A 59 -7.00 17.97 6.87
C ASN A 59 -6.99 16.62 6.10
N LYS A 60 -7.35 15.55 6.80
CA LYS A 60 -7.42 14.17 6.29
C LYS A 60 -8.67 13.49 6.84
N TRP A 61 -9.39 12.78 5.98
CA TRP A 61 -10.70 12.19 6.33
C TRP A 61 -10.68 10.67 6.40
N GLY A 62 -9.83 10.01 5.62
CA GLY A 62 -9.81 8.55 5.50
C GLY A 62 -8.41 7.95 5.58
N LEU A 63 -8.39 6.62 5.61
CA LEU A 63 -7.21 5.81 5.39
C LEU A 63 -6.86 5.84 3.91
N GLU A 64 -5.64 6.21 3.58
CA GLU A 64 -5.10 6.05 2.24
C GLU A 64 -4.07 4.92 2.24
N LEU A 65 -4.19 4.01 1.29
CA LEU A 65 -3.18 3.01 1.00
C LEU A 65 -2.50 3.38 -0.31
N ARG A 66 -1.17 3.35 -0.34
CA ARG A 66 -0.41 3.59 -1.57
C ARG A 66 0.57 2.45 -1.80
N CYS A 67 0.58 1.93 -3.02
CA CYS A 67 1.48 0.87 -3.46
C CYS A 67 2.46 1.46 -4.47
N TYR A 68 3.75 1.42 -4.16
CA TYR A 68 4.86 1.95 -4.93
C TYR A 68 5.63 0.83 -5.62
N PHE A 69 6.06 1.06 -6.86
CA PHE A 69 6.71 0.06 -7.69
C PHE A 69 7.58 0.72 -8.79
N ILE A 70 8.37 -0.09 -9.52
CA ILE A 70 9.48 0.36 -10.36
C ILE A 70 9.13 0.44 -11.84
N ASP A 71 8.49 -0.59 -12.38
CA ASP A 71 8.14 -0.67 -13.79
C ASP A 71 6.62 -0.78 -13.94
N ARG A 72 6.06 -0.01 -14.86
CA ARG A 72 4.62 -0.03 -15.21
C ARG A 72 4.34 -0.70 -16.55
N THR A 73 5.39 -1.15 -17.26
CA THR A 73 5.25 -1.79 -18.56
C THR A 73 4.56 -3.13 -18.39
N GLY A 74 3.31 -3.24 -18.84
CA GLY A 74 2.50 -4.45 -18.66
C GLY A 74 1.67 -4.50 -17.37
N ILE A 75 1.57 -3.39 -16.63
CA ILE A 75 0.65 -3.32 -15.51
C ILE A 75 -0.80 -3.52 -15.99
N PRO A 76 -1.61 -4.34 -15.31
CA PRO A 76 -2.99 -4.58 -15.70
C PRO A 76 -3.84 -3.31 -15.72
N ALA A 77 -4.83 -3.26 -16.60
CA ALA A 77 -5.88 -2.26 -16.54
C ALA A 77 -6.74 -2.45 -15.28
N GLY A 78 -7.44 -1.39 -14.86
CA GLY A 78 -8.32 -1.43 -13.68
C GLY A 78 -7.70 -0.83 -12.42
N VAL A 79 -6.48 -0.29 -12.50
CA VAL A 79 -5.91 0.56 -11.46
C VAL A 79 -5.35 1.84 -12.07
N GLN A 80 -5.57 2.98 -11.41
CA GLN A 80 -5.00 4.25 -11.85
C GLN A 80 -3.56 4.40 -11.36
N VAL A 81 -2.61 4.17 -12.27
CA VAL A 81 -1.19 4.40 -12.01
C VAL A 81 -0.86 5.88 -12.15
N THR A 82 -0.13 6.40 -11.17
CA THR A 82 0.39 7.77 -11.16
C THR A 82 1.91 7.74 -11.09
N SER A 83 2.55 8.71 -11.74
CA SER A 83 3.98 8.95 -11.52
C SER A 83 4.20 9.49 -10.12
N ASN A 84 5.20 8.95 -9.46
CA ASN A 84 5.63 9.36 -8.14
C ASN A 84 6.92 10.19 -8.26
N ARG A 85 6.94 11.36 -7.62
CA ARG A 85 8.05 12.33 -7.69
C ARG A 85 8.47 12.90 -6.34
N ALA A 86 7.70 12.65 -5.29
CA ALA A 86 7.80 13.38 -4.03
C ALA A 86 8.22 12.50 -2.85
N TYR A 87 7.70 11.28 -2.79
CA TYR A 87 7.94 10.33 -1.71
C TYR A 87 8.66 9.13 -2.30
N ARG A 88 9.53 8.43 -1.57
CA ARG A 88 10.09 7.14 -2.02
C ARG A 88 10.61 7.19 -3.47
N ALA A 89 11.58 8.07 -3.73
CA ALA A 89 12.06 8.38 -5.09
C ALA A 89 12.64 7.16 -5.84
N GLU A 90 13.04 6.12 -5.10
CA GLU A 90 13.42 4.81 -5.61
C GLU A 90 12.27 4.06 -6.33
N TYR A 91 11.01 4.48 -6.11
CA TYR A 91 9.82 3.95 -6.78
C TYR A 91 9.14 5.02 -7.66
N PRO A 92 9.38 5.05 -8.98
CA PRO A 92 8.85 6.08 -9.89
C PRO A 92 7.33 6.00 -10.13
N TYR A 93 6.66 4.91 -9.74
CA TYR A 93 5.24 4.72 -9.96
C TYR A 93 4.51 4.32 -8.68
N ARG A 94 3.24 4.71 -8.59
CA ARG A 94 2.34 4.26 -7.54
C ARG A 94 0.90 4.17 -7.98
N PHE A 95 0.10 3.42 -7.26
CA PHE A 95 -1.35 3.53 -7.28
C PHE A 95 -1.91 3.60 -5.86
N ASN A 96 -3.05 4.27 -5.74
CA ASN A 96 -3.69 4.57 -4.46
C ASN A 96 -5.13 4.05 -4.49
N ASP A 97 -5.29 2.73 -4.45
CA ASP A 97 -6.60 2.07 -4.49
C ASP A 97 -6.74 1.18 -3.27
N VAL A 98 -7.58 1.57 -2.32
CA VAL A 98 -7.71 0.91 -1.02
C VAL A 98 -8.23 -0.52 -1.18
N ASP A 99 -9.17 -0.75 -2.10
CA ASP A 99 -9.80 -2.05 -2.27
C ASP A 99 -8.82 -3.04 -2.92
N VAL A 100 -8.11 -2.61 -3.96
CA VAL A 100 -7.07 -3.42 -4.61
C VAL A 100 -5.93 -3.75 -3.64
N ILE A 101 -5.46 -2.77 -2.84
CA ILE A 101 -4.36 -3.01 -1.90
C ILE A 101 -4.80 -3.92 -0.74
N GLN A 102 -6.06 -3.81 -0.29
CA GLN A 102 -6.59 -4.76 0.71
C GLN A 102 -6.61 -6.20 0.17
N GLU A 103 -7.00 -6.40 -1.08
CA GLU A 103 -6.91 -7.73 -1.72
C GLU A 103 -5.44 -8.19 -1.86
N LEU A 104 -4.49 -7.30 -2.16
CA LEU A 104 -3.06 -7.66 -2.18
C LEU A 104 -2.59 -8.17 -0.81
N PHE A 105 -3.11 -7.65 0.30
CA PHE A 105 -2.80 -8.20 1.61
C PHE A 105 -3.30 -9.64 1.78
N ASP A 106 -4.46 -9.97 1.23
CA ASP A 106 -4.97 -11.35 1.21
C ASP A 106 -4.12 -12.28 0.31
N LEU A 107 -3.39 -11.72 -0.65
CA LEU A 107 -2.42 -12.44 -1.51
C LEU A 107 -1.02 -12.56 -0.89
N GLY A 108 -0.77 -11.95 0.27
CA GLY A 108 0.49 -12.10 1.01
C GLY A 108 1.34 -10.84 1.10
N TYR A 109 0.99 -9.77 0.39
CA TYR A 109 1.70 -8.49 0.49
C TYR A 109 1.47 -7.83 1.86
N ARG A 110 2.41 -7.00 2.32
CA ARG A 110 2.38 -6.37 3.64
C ARG A 110 2.74 -4.89 3.58
N ILE A 111 2.36 -4.15 4.63
CA ILE A 111 2.87 -2.78 4.84
C ILE A 111 4.39 -2.84 4.92
N GLY A 112 5.05 -1.89 4.25
CA GLY A 112 6.51 -1.86 4.10
C GLY A 112 6.97 -2.47 2.77
N LEU A 113 8.23 -2.92 2.76
CA LEU A 113 8.88 -3.54 1.61
C LEU A 113 8.38 -4.99 1.39
N ASN A 114 8.15 -5.35 0.13
CA ASN A 114 7.78 -6.67 -0.36
C ASN A 114 8.72 -7.11 -1.47
#